data_AF-A0A5E4DJR0-F1
#
_entry.id   AF-A0A5E4DJR0-F1
#
_cell.length_a   1.000
_cell.length_b   1.000
_cell.length_c   1.000
_cell.angle_alpha   90.00
_cell.angle_beta   90.00
_cell.angle_gamma   90.00
#
_symmetry.space_group_name_H-M   'P 1'
#
loop_
_entity.id
_entity.type
_entity.pdbx_description
1 polymer ?
#
loop_
_entity_poly.entity_id
_entity_poly.type
_entity_poly.pdbx_seq_one_letter_code
_entity_poly.pdbx_strand_id
1 'polypeptide(L)'
;MLNSVIRDNQEHFPMIFSKASECMQLVFGIDIEVDPSSHSYILVIALGLIYDGMLSDEQSMPKTGLLINILIVIFLDGSCTPEKVVWEVLSVMGMHAGREHFIYGEPRKLISEDLVEEQYLEYRQVPSSDPVWYEFLWGPRAHAETSK
;
A
#
# COMPACT_ATOMS: atom_id res chain seq x y z
N MET A 1 13.09 21.14 4.59
CA MET A 1 13.35 20.57 3.26
C MET A 1 14.39 21.35 2.47
N LEU A 2 14.13 22.63 2.14
CA LEU A 2 15.06 23.45 1.34
C LEU A 2 16.48 23.48 1.92
N ASN A 3 16.65 23.88 3.18
CA ASN A 3 17.99 24.01 3.77
C ASN A 3 18.61 22.68 4.25
N SER A 4 17.80 21.65 4.52
CA SER A 4 18.26 20.40 5.12
C SER A 4 18.61 19.32 4.09
N VAL A 5 17.73 19.13 3.10
CA VAL A 5 17.79 18.06 2.10
C VAL A 5 18.25 18.61 0.74
N ILE A 6 17.65 19.71 0.27
CA ILE A 6 17.84 20.23 -1.09
C ILE A 6 19.14 21.05 -1.20
N ARG A 7 19.44 21.83 -0.16
CA ARG A 7 20.65 22.65 0.03
C ARG A 7 20.94 23.60 -1.13
N ASP A 8 21.84 23.21 -2.02
CA ASP A 8 22.31 24.04 -3.11
C ASP A 8 21.45 23.89 -4.38
N ASN A 9 20.58 22.87 -4.46
CA ASN A 9 19.75 22.57 -5.64
C ASN A 9 18.32 23.13 -5.53
N GLN A 10 18.14 24.32 -4.93
CA GLN A 10 16.81 24.86 -4.59
C GLN A 10 15.96 25.15 -5.83
N GLU A 11 16.58 25.45 -6.96
CA GLU A 11 15.95 25.62 -8.27
C GLU A 11 15.23 24.35 -8.75
N HIS A 12 15.68 23.17 -8.32
CA HIS A 12 15.07 21.88 -8.65
C HIS A 12 14.05 21.42 -7.61
N PHE A 13 13.82 22.20 -6.54
CA PHE A 13 12.92 21.82 -5.45
C PHE A 13 11.53 21.38 -5.93
N PRO A 14 10.82 22.10 -6.83
CA PRO A 14 9.48 21.69 -7.23
C PRO A 14 9.44 20.29 -7.87
N MET A 15 10.44 19.96 -8.67
CA MET A 15 10.55 18.65 -9.31
C MET A 15 10.90 17.55 -8.30
N ILE A 16 11.88 17.81 -7.43
CA ILE A 16 12.30 16.84 -6.40
C ILE A 16 11.15 16.58 -5.44
N PHE A 17 10.47 17.63 -4.98
CA PHE A 17 9.34 17.53 -4.09
C PHE A 17 8.19 16.76 -4.74
N SER A 18 7.84 17.07 -5.99
CA SER A 18 6.81 16.33 -6.72
C SER A 18 7.12 14.83 -6.83
N LYS A 19 8.37 14.46 -7.12
CA LYS A 19 8.77 13.04 -7.18
C LYS A 19 8.80 12.37 -5.81
N ALA A 20 9.19 13.09 -4.76
CA ALA A 20 9.12 12.60 -3.39
C ALA A 20 7.66 12.37 -2.97
N SER A 21 6.75 13.31 -3.26
CA SER A 21 5.32 13.16 -2.96
C SER A 21 4.69 11.98 -3.70
N GLU A 22 5.01 11.80 -4.99
CA GLU A 22 4.55 10.66 -5.78
C GLU A 22 5.04 9.34 -5.17
N CYS A 23 6.30 9.28 -4.73
CA CYS A 23 6.86 8.12 -4.05
C CYS A 23 6.18 7.86 -2.68
N MET A 24 5.94 8.91 -1.88
CA MET A 24 5.23 8.82 -0.61
C MET A 24 3.83 8.22 -0.78
N GLN A 25 3.11 8.63 -1.81
CA GLN A 25 1.78 8.13 -2.10
C GLN A 25 1.82 6.68 -2.63
N LEU A 26 2.60 6.40 -3.67
CA LEU A 26 2.56 5.10 -4.36
C LEU A 26 3.21 3.96 -3.54
N VAL A 27 4.30 4.25 -2.83
CA VAL A 27 5.06 3.24 -2.08
C VAL A 27 4.56 3.13 -0.64
N PHE A 28 4.33 4.26 0.02
CA PHE A 28 3.99 4.26 1.45
C PHE A 28 2.50 4.49 1.71
N GLY A 29 1.71 4.90 0.71
CA GLY A 29 0.30 5.24 0.92
C GLY A 29 0.13 6.47 1.80
N ILE A 30 1.02 7.46 1.64
CA ILE A 30 1.01 8.70 2.41
C ILE A 30 0.80 9.88 1.46
N ASP A 31 -0.24 10.66 1.72
CA ASP A 31 -0.49 11.91 1.05
C ASP A 31 0.19 13.07 1.79
N ILE A 32 0.71 14.03 1.03
CA ILE A 32 1.30 15.25 1.57
C ILE A 32 0.31 16.39 1.37
N GLU A 33 -0.33 16.82 2.46
CA GLU A 33 -1.30 17.92 2.43
C GLU A 33 -0.68 19.23 2.91
N VAL A 34 -1.19 20.35 2.39
CA VAL A 34 -0.78 21.68 2.85
C VAL A 34 -1.64 22.07 4.04
N ASP A 35 -1.00 22.42 5.16
CA ASP A 35 -1.69 23.02 6.29
C ASP A 35 -2.04 24.49 5.97
N PRO A 36 -3.33 24.82 5.83
CA PRO A 36 -3.76 26.18 5.49
C PRO A 36 -3.45 27.19 6.61
N SER A 37 -3.16 26.72 7.83
CA SER A 37 -2.91 27.57 9.00
C SER A 37 -1.44 27.98 9.18
N SER A 38 -0.50 27.20 8.65
CA SER A 38 0.93 27.36 8.98
C SER A 38 1.90 27.35 7.79
N HIS A 39 1.41 27.33 6.54
CA HIS A 39 2.24 27.18 5.33
C HIS A 39 3.22 25.99 5.43
N SER A 40 2.81 24.96 6.16
CA SER A 40 3.57 23.73 6.36
C SER A 40 2.90 22.57 5.63
N TYR A 41 3.57 21.41 5.64
CA TYR A 41 3.03 20.19 5.06
C TYR A 41 2.78 19.17 6.18
N ILE A 42 1.65 18.48 6.10
CA ILE A 42 1.31 17.36 6.96
C ILE A 42 1.32 16.06 6.14
N LEU A 43 1.64 14.96 6.82
CA LEU A 43 1.60 13.62 6.24
C LEU A 43 0.36 12.92 6.74
N VAL A 44 -0.48 12.45 5.83
CA VAL A 44 -1.73 11.74 6.16
C VAL A 44 -1.77 10.41 5.43
N ILE A 45 -2.41 9.40 6.03
CA ILE A 45 -2.59 8.12 5.37
C ILE A 45 -3.59 8.30 4.22
N ALA A 46 -3.21 7.86 3.03
CA ALA A 46 -4.01 7.98 1.83
C ALA A 46 -5.33 7.21 1.96
N LEU A 47 -6.36 7.68 1.23
CA LEU A 47 -7.74 7.16 1.26
C LEU A 47 -8.43 7.20 2.64
N GLY A 48 -7.85 7.90 3.64
CA GLY A 48 -8.41 8.00 4.98
C GLY A 48 -8.35 6.70 5.77
N LEU A 49 -7.47 5.77 5.39
CA LEU A 49 -7.26 4.53 6.15
C LEU A 49 -6.70 4.84 7.53
N ILE A 50 -7.11 4.07 8.54
CA ILE A 50 -6.63 4.23 9.92
C ILE A 50 -5.50 3.26 10.30
N TYR A 51 -5.23 2.28 9.43
CA TYR A 51 -4.11 1.36 9.56
C TYR A 51 -2.87 1.94 8.88
N ASP A 52 -1.70 1.86 9.53
CA ASP A 52 -0.41 2.18 8.91
C ASP A 52 0.49 0.93 8.72
N GLY A 53 0.14 -0.19 9.37
CA GLY A 53 0.89 -1.46 9.33
C GLY A 53 2.26 -1.41 9.96
N MET A 54 2.56 -0.36 10.72
CA MET A 54 3.83 -0.19 11.40
C MET A 54 3.84 -1.03 12.68
N LEU A 55 4.96 -1.70 12.94
CA LEU A 55 5.22 -2.33 14.22
C LEU A 55 5.81 -1.27 15.16
N SER A 56 5.71 -1.48 16.47
CA SER A 56 6.27 -0.54 17.47
C SER A 56 7.80 -0.40 17.43
N ASP A 57 8.48 -1.10 16.51
CA ASP A 57 9.92 -1.04 16.31
C ASP A 57 10.28 0.10 15.35
N GLU A 58 11.38 0.80 15.65
CA GLU A 58 11.79 2.07 15.02
C GLU A 58 12.16 1.92 13.53
N GLN A 59 12.27 0.68 13.01
CA GLN A 59 12.62 0.38 11.63
C GLN A 59 11.44 -0.03 10.74
N SER A 60 10.23 -0.16 11.27
CA SER A 60 9.09 -0.55 10.44
C SER A 60 8.67 0.59 9.49
N MET A 61 8.31 0.23 8.26
CA MET A 61 7.85 1.16 7.24
C MET A 61 6.32 1.03 7.05
N PRO A 62 5.61 2.09 6.66
CA PRO A 62 4.19 2.03 6.37
C PRO A 62 3.85 1.01 5.29
N LYS A 63 2.86 0.14 5.56
CA LYS A 63 2.41 -0.92 4.65
C LYS A 63 1.17 -0.51 3.84
N THR A 64 0.65 0.68 4.08
CA THR A 64 -0.55 1.24 3.45
C THR A 64 -0.48 1.34 1.95
N GLY A 65 0.68 1.71 1.39
CA GLY A 65 0.84 1.78 -0.06
C GLY A 65 0.58 0.43 -0.74
N LEU A 66 1.12 -0.66 -0.18
CA LEU A 66 0.89 -2.00 -0.71
C LEU A 66 -0.59 -2.41 -0.58
N LEU A 67 -1.21 -2.15 0.57
CA LEU A 67 -2.63 -2.41 0.78
C LEU A 67 -3.49 -1.70 -0.27
N ILE A 68 -3.28 -0.40 -0.47
CA ILE A 68 -4.01 0.39 -1.47
C ILE A 68 -3.83 -0.19 -2.88
N ASN A 69 -2.60 -0.54 -3.26
CA ASN A 69 -2.33 -1.16 -4.57
C ASN A 69 -3.12 -2.47 -4.76
N ILE A 70 -3.17 -3.34 -3.75
CA ILE A 70 -3.91 -4.60 -3.82
C ILE A 70 -5.42 -4.34 -3.92
N LEU A 71 -5.96 -3.41 -3.12
CA LEU A 71 -7.37 -3.03 -3.19
C LEU A 71 -7.73 -2.50 -4.59
N ILE A 72 -6.86 -1.70 -5.21
CA ILE A 72 -7.02 -1.21 -6.59
C ILE A 72 -7.03 -2.37 -7.59
N VAL A 73 -6.08 -3.31 -7.49
CA VAL A 73 -6.03 -4.49 -8.37
C VAL A 73 -7.32 -5.29 -8.27
N ILE A 74 -7.81 -5.54 -7.05
CA ILE A 74 -9.06 -6.28 -6.84
C ILE A 74 -10.26 -5.54 -7.41
N PHE A 75 -10.29 -4.22 -7.27
CA PHE A 75 -11.35 -3.40 -7.83
C PHE A 75 -11.36 -3.45 -9.36
N LEU A 76 -10.20 -3.26 -10.00
CA LEU A 76 -10.06 -3.25 -11.46
C LEU A 76 -10.41 -4.60 -12.10
N ASP A 77 -10.19 -5.71 -11.41
CA ASP A 77 -10.50 -7.07 -11.88
C ASP A 77 -11.95 -7.51 -11.55
N GLY A 78 -12.78 -6.62 -11.01
CA GLY A 78 -14.22 -6.88 -10.84
C GLY A 78 -14.66 -7.31 -9.44
N SER A 79 -13.92 -6.94 -8.39
CA SER A 79 -14.21 -7.15 -6.95
C SER A 79 -13.78 -8.50 -6.38
N CYS A 80 -13.33 -9.43 -7.22
CA CYS A 80 -12.76 -10.69 -6.80
C CYS A 80 -11.65 -11.07 -7.76
N THR A 81 -10.47 -11.38 -7.23
CA THR A 81 -9.28 -11.55 -8.07
C THR A 81 -8.55 -12.83 -7.73
N PRO A 82 -8.25 -13.69 -8.73
CA PRO A 82 -7.42 -14.87 -8.52
C PRO A 82 -6.08 -14.49 -7.88
N GLU A 83 -5.62 -15.26 -6.89
CA GLU A 83 -4.33 -15.05 -6.23
C GLU A 83 -3.18 -14.90 -7.23
N LYS A 84 -3.18 -15.71 -8.30
CA LYS A 84 -2.19 -15.64 -9.37
C LYS A 84 -2.09 -14.25 -10.03
N VAL A 85 -3.22 -13.57 -10.22
CA VAL A 85 -3.28 -12.25 -10.88
C VAL A 85 -2.69 -11.20 -9.94
N VAL A 86 -3.02 -11.28 -8.65
CA VAL A 86 -2.41 -10.42 -7.63
C VAL A 86 -0.88 -10.58 -7.65
N TRP A 87 -0.37 -11.82 -7.63
CA TRP A 87 1.08 -12.07 -7.68
C TRP A 87 1.74 -11.62 -8.98
N GLU A 88 1.07 -11.77 -10.13
CA GLU A 88 1.58 -11.26 -11.40
C GLU A 88 1.80 -9.75 -11.35
N VAL A 89 0.83 -8.99 -10.82
CA VAL A 89 0.96 -7.52 -10.68
C VAL A 89 2.04 -7.15 -9.65
N LEU A 90 2.09 -7.83 -8.51
CA LEU A 90 3.10 -7.58 -7.47
C LEU A 90 4.52 -7.93 -7.93
N SER A 91 4.68 -8.89 -8.84
CA SER A 91 5.97 -9.25 -9.42
C SER A 91 6.58 -8.11 -10.25
N VAL A 92 5.73 -7.31 -10.91
CA VAL A 92 6.16 -6.10 -11.64
C VAL A 92 6.73 -5.05 -10.67
N MET A 93 6.22 -5.02 -9.44
CA MET A 93 6.74 -4.18 -8.35
C MET A 93 7.94 -4.83 -7.61
N GLY A 94 8.44 -5.98 -8.08
CA GLY A 94 9.60 -6.67 -7.51
C GLY A 94 9.29 -7.56 -6.30
N MET A 95 8.02 -7.72 -5.91
CA MET A 95 7.61 -8.56 -4.78
C MET A 95 7.37 -10.00 -5.20
N HIS A 96 7.88 -10.94 -4.40
CA HIS A 96 7.78 -12.37 -4.68
C HIS A 96 7.51 -13.13 -3.38
N ALA A 97 6.62 -14.12 -3.43
CA ALA A 97 6.35 -14.99 -2.29
C ALA A 97 7.61 -15.73 -1.83
N GLY A 98 7.81 -15.83 -0.51
CA GLY A 98 8.95 -16.49 0.11
C GLY A 98 10.27 -15.73 0.03
N ARG A 99 10.24 -14.46 -0.42
CA ARG A 99 11.40 -13.55 -0.40
C ARG A 99 11.09 -12.33 0.42
N GLU A 100 12.02 -11.96 1.29
CA GLU A 100 11.87 -10.78 2.14
C GLU A 100 12.06 -9.51 1.32
N HIS A 101 11.05 -8.64 1.32
CA HIS A 101 11.07 -7.31 0.73
C HIS A 101 11.53 -6.29 1.76
N PHE A 102 12.48 -5.42 1.39
CA PHE A 102 13.10 -4.48 2.34
C PHE A 102 12.14 -3.49 3.01
N ILE A 103 10.99 -3.19 2.38
CA ILE A 103 9.94 -2.33 2.95
C ILE A 103 8.85 -3.15 3.64
N TYR A 104 8.42 -4.24 3.01
CA TYR A 104 7.15 -4.90 3.35
C TYR A 104 7.34 -6.22 4.11
N GLY A 105 8.59 -6.64 4.35
CA GLY A 105 8.90 -7.94 4.92
C GLY A 105 8.54 -9.06 3.94
N GLU A 106 8.11 -10.22 4.44
CA GLU A 106 7.68 -11.33 3.60
C GLU A 106 6.27 -11.05 3.02
N PRO A 107 6.13 -10.85 1.69
CA PRO A 107 4.87 -10.39 1.12
C PRO A 107 3.73 -11.39 1.24
N ARG A 108 3.99 -12.71 1.22
CA ARG A 108 2.92 -13.72 1.26
C ARG A 108 2.21 -13.67 2.60
N LYS A 109 2.96 -13.70 3.69
CA LYS A 109 2.46 -13.53 5.05
C LYS A 109 1.68 -12.22 5.18
N LEU A 110 2.26 -11.11 4.74
CA LEU A 110 1.58 -9.82 4.83
C LEU A 110 0.21 -9.83 4.13
N ILE A 111 0.12 -10.40 2.92
CA ILE A 111 -1.08 -10.31 2.09
C ILE A 111 -2.13 -11.35 2.48
N SER A 112 -1.73 -12.61 2.69
CA SER A 112 -2.68 -13.70 2.95
C SER A 112 -2.96 -13.95 4.43
N GLU A 113 -2.17 -13.36 5.34
CA GLU A 113 -2.36 -13.50 6.79
C GLU A 113 -2.61 -12.13 7.42
N ASP A 114 -1.61 -11.25 7.50
CA ASP A 114 -1.71 -10.00 8.28
C ASP A 114 -2.88 -9.11 7.79
N LEU A 115 -3.00 -8.86 6.48
CA LEU A 115 -4.08 -8.03 5.93
C LEU A 115 -5.47 -8.70 5.98
N VAL A 116 -5.51 -10.02 6.12
CA VAL A 116 -6.74 -10.78 6.33
C VAL A 116 -7.17 -10.71 7.80
N GLU A 117 -6.23 -10.83 8.74
CA GLU A 117 -6.46 -10.62 10.17
C GLU A 117 -6.92 -9.18 10.46
N GLU A 118 -6.33 -8.19 9.80
CA GLU A 118 -6.73 -6.79 9.86
C GLU A 118 -8.06 -6.49 9.13
N GLN A 119 -8.67 -7.50 8.51
CA GLN A 119 -9.96 -7.44 7.83
C GLN A 119 -10.03 -6.52 6.60
N TYR A 120 -8.88 -6.15 6.03
CA TYR A 120 -8.82 -5.40 4.77
C TYR A 120 -8.98 -6.30 3.56
N LEU A 121 -8.54 -7.55 3.65
CA LEU A 121 -8.68 -8.54 2.59
C LEU A 121 -9.46 -9.76 3.09
N GLU A 122 -10.22 -10.37 2.19
CA GLU A 122 -10.67 -11.75 2.35
C GLU A 122 -9.83 -12.63 1.43
N TYR A 123 -9.30 -13.72 1.95
CA TYR A 123 -8.58 -14.73 1.19
C TYR A 123 -9.31 -16.07 1.32
N ARG A 124 -9.82 -16.61 0.22
CA ARG A 124 -10.63 -17.83 0.25
C ARG A 124 -10.37 -18.75 -0.92
N GLN A 125 -10.62 -20.03 -0.70
CA GLN A 125 -10.63 -21.03 -1.74
C GLN A 125 -11.87 -20.86 -2.62
N VAL A 126 -11.70 -20.92 -3.95
CA VAL A 126 -12.82 -20.88 -4.89
C VAL A 126 -13.60 -22.21 -4.80
N PRO A 127 -14.91 -22.19 -4.50
CA PRO A 127 -15.70 -23.41 -4.37
C PRO A 127 -15.67 -24.25 -5.65
N SER A 128 -15.51 -25.57 -5.50
CA SER A 128 -15.53 -26.53 -6.61
C SER A 128 -14.44 -26.32 -7.68
N SER A 129 -13.33 -25.65 -7.32
CA SER A 129 -12.18 -25.51 -8.20
C SER A 129 -11.39 -26.82 -8.34
N ASP A 130 -11.10 -27.23 -9.57
CA ASP A 130 -10.20 -28.35 -9.90
C ASP A 130 -9.26 -27.93 -11.06
N PRO A 131 -7.96 -27.70 -10.80
CA PRO A 131 -7.27 -27.82 -9.51
C PRO A 131 -7.70 -26.73 -8.52
N VAL A 132 -7.42 -26.93 -7.22
CA VAL A 132 -7.72 -25.96 -6.16
C VAL A 132 -6.97 -24.64 -6.41
N TRP A 133 -7.69 -23.52 -6.36
CA TRP A 133 -7.08 -22.18 -6.37
C TRP A 133 -7.83 -21.21 -5.46
N TYR A 134 -7.16 -20.11 -5.15
CA TYR A 134 -7.61 -19.09 -4.19
C TYR A 134 -7.82 -17.75 -4.86
N GLU A 135 -8.66 -16.93 -4.24
CA GLU A 135 -8.99 -15.58 -4.69
C GLU A 135 -8.97 -14.59 -3.51
N PHE A 136 -8.71 -13.33 -3.83
CA PHE A 136 -8.76 -12.20 -2.92
C PHE A 136 -9.98 -11.32 -3.20
N LEU A 137 -10.57 -10.80 -2.12
CA LEU A 137 -11.63 -9.81 -2.15
C LEU A 137 -11.32 -8.69 -1.14
N TRP A 138 -12.02 -7.57 -1.27
CA TRP A 138 -12.06 -6.56 -0.22
C TRP A 138 -12.73 -7.15 1.02
N GLY A 139 -12.10 -6.98 2.18
CA GLY A 139 -12.67 -7.35 3.46
C GLY A 139 -13.62 -6.28 4.01
N PRO A 140 -14.29 -6.57 5.14
CA PRO A 140 -15.30 -5.67 5.71
C PRO A 140 -14.70 -4.33 6.14
N ARG A 141 -13.44 -4.29 6.58
CA ARG A 141 -12.78 -3.04 6.99
C ARG A 141 -12.44 -2.15 5.79
N ALA A 142 -11.99 -2.73 4.68
CA ALA A 142 -11.78 -1.98 3.44
C ALA A 142 -13.08 -1.29 2.98
N HIS A 143 -14.21 -1.99 3.05
CA HIS A 143 -15.52 -1.41 2.75
C HIS A 143 -16.01 -0.36 3.75
N ALA A 144 -15.57 -0.44 5.00
CA ALA A 144 -15.95 0.54 6.04
C ALA A 144 -15.14 1.84 5.94
N GLU A 145 -13.86 1.74 5.58
CA GLU A 145 -12.94 2.87 5.57
C GLU A 145 -12.84 3.57 4.21
N THR A 146 -13.07 2.86 3.11
CA THR A 146 -12.94 3.43 1.77
C THR A 146 -13.98 2.87 0.79
N SER A 147 -14.02 3.43 -0.43
CA SER A 147 -14.95 3.07 -1.48
C SER A 147 -14.23 2.82 -2.80
N LYS A 148 -14.92 2.10 -3.70
CA LYS A 148 -14.51 1.89 -5.10
C LYS A 148 -14.57 3.18 -5.92
#